data_AF-A0A0B4EJI2-F1
#
_entry.id   AF-A0A0B4EJI2-F1
#
_cell.length_a   1.000
_cell.length_b   1.000
_cell.length_c   1.000
_cell.angle_alpha   90.00
_cell.angle_beta   90.00
_cell.angle_gamma   90.00
#
_symmetry.space_group_name_H-M   'P 1'
#
loop_
_entity.id
_entity.type
_entity.pdbx_description
1 polymer ?
#
loop_
_entity_poly.entity_id
_entity_poly.type
_entity_poly.pdbx_seq_one_letter_code
_entity_poly.pdbx_strand_id
1 'polypeptide(L)'
;MITEKEYFLLALLSYCDFSKKHIGKNLWKIWEEEQEKKTFRTSFILLYPKFHSQFLPFFEEELKQWFVIHIDNRKARKISSSQSGFFSVCFGNIKQEYVLSYRGSEIFPLEDAYQDFINTDLAIGMGRIPIQFHEGVEVFETLVQNLGLRYEQISLTGHSLGGGIAQYVALSIHRLHQYIPKTYTWNAVGVNKKGIVHIGEFFESSRDSSKCFRLDEGTKVSVGRIQ
;
A
#
# COMPACT_ATOMS: atom_id res chain seq x y z
N MET A 1 18.37 7.91 -7.16
CA MET A 1 17.33 8.80 -6.65
C MET A 1 16.11 8.62 -7.53
N ILE A 2 15.07 8.05 -6.94
CA ILE A 2 13.77 7.80 -7.57
C ILE A 2 13.06 9.14 -7.84
N THR A 3 12.50 9.27 -9.03
CA THR A 3 11.76 10.45 -9.52
C THR A 3 10.27 10.39 -9.20
N GLU A 4 9.59 11.53 -9.23
CA GLU A 4 8.12 11.61 -9.08
C GLU A 4 7.39 10.79 -10.14
N LYS A 5 7.91 10.79 -11.37
CA LYS A 5 7.41 9.98 -12.49
C LYS A 5 7.44 8.49 -12.16
N GLU A 6 8.52 8.00 -11.56
CA GLU A 6 8.62 6.61 -11.11
C GLU A 6 7.64 6.32 -9.97
N TYR A 7 7.55 7.18 -8.96
CA TYR A 7 6.58 7.00 -7.87
C TYR A 7 5.14 6.96 -8.37
N PHE A 8 4.81 7.76 -9.38
CA PHE A 8 3.50 7.75 -10.03
C PHE A 8 3.29 6.45 -10.78
N LEU A 9 4.22 6.04 -11.64
CA LEU A 9 4.15 4.77 -12.37
C LEU A 9 3.91 3.60 -11.43
N LEU A 10 4.69 3.48 -10.37
CA LEU A 10 4.60 2.36 -9.44
C LEU A 10 3.28 2.36 -8.65
N ALA A 11 2.75 3.55 -8.31
CA ALA A 11 1.40 3.68 -7.76
C ALA A 11 0.33 3.18 -8.74
N LEU A 12 0.44 3.51 -10.04
CA LEU A 12 -0.47 3.01 -11.07
C LEU A 12 -0.40 1.49 -11.21
N LEU A 13 0.82 0.95 -11.26
CA LEU A 13 1.05 -0.48 -11.44
C LEU A 13 0.53 -1.32 -10.27
N SER A 14 0.37 -0.75 -9.07
CA SER A 14 -0.27 -1.47 -7.97
C SER A 14 -1.71 -1.90 -8.27
N TYR A 15 -2.39 -1.30 -9.27
CA TYR A 15 -3.71 -1.73 -9.76
C TYR A 15 -3.67 -2.88 -10.76
N CYS A 16 -2.50 -3.43 -11.05
CA CYS A 16 -2.34 -4.59 -11.92
C CYS A 16 -2.44 -5.88 -11.12
N ASP A 17 -2.94 -6.95 -11.75
CA ASP A 17 -3.06 -8.28 -11.14
C ASP A 17 -1.70 -9.01 -10.99
N PHE A 18 -0.76 -8.40 -10.26
CA PHE A 18 0.48 -9.08 -9.91
C PHE A 18 0.21 -10.31 -9.04
N SER A 19 0.99 -11.36 -9.26
CA SER A 19 0.92 -12.62 -8.50
C SER A 19 2.32 -13.19 -8.29
N LYS A 20 2.44 -14.26 -7.50
CA LYS A 20 3.73 -14.87 -7.15
C LYS A 20 4.63 -15.20 -8.36
N LYS A 21 4.03 -15.48 -9.53
CA LYS A 21 4.78 -15.75 -10.79
C LYS A 21 5.60 -14.55 -11.29
N HIS A 22 5.29 -13.34 -10.81
CA HIS A 22 5.96 -12.10 -11.22
C HIS A 22 7.13 -11.71 -10.32
N ILE A 23 7.25 -12.29 -9.12
CA ILE A 23 8.34 -11.98 -8.20
C ILE A 23 9.69 -12.32 -8.87
N GLY A 24 10.64 -11.39 -8.79
CA GLY A 24 11.94 -11.44 -9.45
C GLY A 24 11.95 -11.02 -10.92
N LYS A 25 10.78 -10.81 -11.55
CA LYS A 25 10.71 -10.37 -12.94
C LYS A 25 10.79 -8.85 -13.07
N ASN A 26 11.42 -8.43 -14.17
CA ASN A 26 11.46 -7.05 -14.62
C ASN A 26 10.09 -6.60 -15.15
N LEU A 27 9.70 -5.34 -14.91
CA LEU A 27 8.38 -4.83 -15.30
C LEU A 27 8.20 -4.77 -16.82
N TRP A 28 9.25 -4.44 -17.59
CA TRP A 28 9.19 -4.49 -19.05
C TRP A 28 8.86 -5.89 -19.56
N LYS A 29 9.54 -6.92 -19.02
CA LYS A 29 9.28 -8.31 -19.39
C LYS A 29 7.86 -8.76 -19.02
N ILE A 30 7.38 -8.35 -17.83
CA ILE A 30 5.99 -8.64 -17.43
C ILE A 30 5.02 -7.97 -18.41
N TRP A 31 5.28 -6.72 -18.79
CA TRP A 31 4.47 -5.99 -19.74
C TRP A 31 4.39 -6.73 -21.09
N GLU A 32 5.53 -7.09 -21.68
CA GLU A 32 5.58 -7.85 -22.94
C GLU A 32 4.79 -9.17 -22.86
N GLU A 33 5.06 -9.98 -21.83
CA GLU A 33 4.39 -11.28 -21.66
C GLU A 33 2.86 -11.16 -21.51
N GLU A 34 2.39 -10.13 -20.80
CA GLU A 34 0.97 -9.94 -20.50
C GLU A 34 0.22 -9.22 -21.63
N GLN A 35 0.91 -8.41 -22.45
CA GLN A 35 0.37 -7.89 -23.72
C GLN A 35 0.13 -9.01 -24.73
N GLU A 36 1.14 -9.86 -24.95
CA GLU A 36 1.05 -10.98 -25.88
C GLU A 36 -0.11 -11.92 -25.54
N LYS A 37 -0.31 -12.14 -24.22
CA LYS A 37 -1.37 -13.01 -23.71
C LYS A 37 -2.73 -12.31 -23.54
N LYS A 38 -2.79 -10.98 -23.67
CA LYS A 38 -3.96 -10.13 -23.36
C LYS A 38 -4.50 -10.36 -21.95
N THR A 39 -3.61 -10.64 -21.00
CA THR A 39 -3.98 -11.04 -19.62
C THR A 39 -3.83 -9.92 -18.60
N PHE A 40 -3.25 -8.78 -18.98
CA PHE A 40 -3.06 -7.66 -18.07
C PHE A 40 -4.40 -7.01 -17.68
N ARG A 41 -4.98 -7.52 -16.59
CA ARG A 41 -6.16 -6.94 -15.97
C ARG A 41 -5.72 -5.84 -15.03
N THR A 42 -6.35 -4.69 -15.20
CA THR A 42 -6.16 -3.50 -14.38
C THR A 42 -7.47 -2.77 -14.28
N SER A 43 -7.72 -2.17 -13.12
CA SER A 43 -8.86 -1.29 -12.88
C SER A 43 -8.52 0.18 -13.17
N PHE A 44 -7.25 0.49 -13.48
CA PHE A 44 -6.80 1.87 -13.70
C PHE A 44 -6.84 2.25 -15.18
N ILE A 45 -7.63 3.29 -15.49
CA ILE A 45 -7.98 3.66 -16.87
C ILE A 45 -6.76 3.95 -17.77
N LEU A 46 -5.68 4.54 -17.22
CA LEU A 46 -4.47 4.87 -17.99
C LEU A 46 -3.69 3.64 -18.46
N LEU A 47 -3.95 2.46 -17.88
CA LEU A 47 -3.30 1.21 -18.26
C LEU A 47 -4.10 0.43 -19.33
N TYR A 48 -5.23 0.98 -19.80
CA TYR A 48 -6.06 0.35 -20.83
C TYR A 48 -5.40 0.39 -22.21
N PRO A 49 -5.66 -0.62 -23.08
CA PRO A 49 -5.05 -0.73 -24.41
C PRO A 49 -5.08 0.54 -25.27
N LYS A 50 -6.18 1.31 -25.20
CA LYS A 50 -6.33 2.54 -25.96
C LYS A 50 -5.32 3.64 -25.60
N PHE A 51 -4.68 3.57 -24.44
CA PHE A 51 -3.67 4.54 -24.01
C PHE A 51 -2.24 4.01 -24.11
N HIS A 52 -2.01 2.77 -24.57
CA HIS A 52 -0.66 2.19 -24.64
C HIS A 52 0.30 2.99 -25.53
N SER A 53 -0.20 3.60 -26.61
CA SER A 53 0.59 4.46 -27.49
C SER A 53 1.11 5.73 -26.83
N GLN A 54 0.49 6.16 -25.73
CA GLN A 54 0.93 7.30 -24.92
C GLN A 54 1.73 6.83 -23.70
N PHE A 55 1.25 5.75 -23.07
CA PHE A 55 1.85 5.19 -21.87
C PHE A 55 3.26 4.64 -22.10
N LEU A 56 3.46 3.86 -23.17
CA LEU A 56 4.75 3.19 -23.40
C LEU A 56 5.87 4.20 -23.69
N PRO A 57 5.75 5.12 -24.67
CA PRO A 57 6.80 6.11 -24.90
C PRO A 57 7.10 6.96 -23.67
N PHE A 58 6.11 7.14 -22.80
CA PHE A 58 6.29 7.90 -21.56
C PHE A 58 6.99 7.08 -20.47
N PHE A 59 6.70 5.80 -20.25
CA PHE A 59 7.19 5.02 -19.09
C PHE A 59 8.16 3.87 -19.42
N GLU A 60 8.52 3.66 -20.68
CA GLU A 60 9.33 2.53 -21.12
C GLU A 60 10.65 2.39 -20.33
N GLU A 61 11.37 3.49 -20.15
CA GLU A 61 12.66 3.46 -19.45
C GLU A 61 12.51 3.12 -17.97
N GLU A 62 11.44 3.56 -17.32
CA GLU A 62 11.14 3.17 -15.94
C GLU A 62 10.74 1.69 -15.86
N LEU A 63 9.92 1.19 -16.78
CA LEU A 63 9.56 -0.24 -16.81
C LEU A 63 10.79 -1.15 -16.92
N LYS A 64 11.82 -0.74 -17.67
CA LYS A 64 13.08 -1.50 -17.79
C LYS A 64 13.93 -1.50 -16.52
N GLN A 65 13.75 -0.54 -15.61
CA GLN A 65 14.61 -0.38 -14.43
C GLN A 65 14.11 -1.11 -13.18
N TRP A 66 12.82 -1.42 -13.12
CA TRP A 66 12.15 -1.90 -11.92
C TRP A 66 11.78 -3.38 -12.01
N PHE A 67 11.78 -4.04 -10.85
CA PHE A 67 11.50 -5.46 -10.67
C PHE A 67 10.49 -5.64 -9.53
N VAL A 68 9.69 -6.71 -9.59
CA VAL A 68 8.79 -7.05 -8.49
C VAL A 68 9.56 -7.84 -7.43
N ILE A 69 9.58 -7.37 -6.19
CA ILE A 69 10.32 -7.97 -5.08
C ILE A 69 9.39 -8.74 -4.16
N HIS A 70 8.24 -8.16 -3.84
CA HIS A 70 7.26 -8.75 -2.94
C HIS A 70 5.85 -8.37 -3.38
N ILE A 71 4.89 -9.25 -3.12
CA ILE A 71 3.47 -8.99 -3.36
C ILE A 71 2.71 -9.52 -2.14
N ASP A 72 1.90 -8.67 -1.53
CA ASP A 72 0.88 -9.09 -0.58
C ASP A 72 -0.48 -8.89 -1.23
N ASN A 73 -1.26 -9.98 -1.31
CA ASN A 73 -2.54 -10.02 -1.99
C ASN A 73 -3.58 -10.69 -1.10
N ARG A 74 -4.36 -9.87 -0.40
CA ARG A 74 -5.47 -10.26 0.49
C ARG A 74 -6.81 -9.90 -0.15
N LYS A 75 -6.90 -9.90 -1.49
CA LYS A 75 -8.16 -9.75 -2.21
C LYS A 75 -9.11 -10.91 -1.91
N ALA A 76 -10.35 -10.57 -1.56
CA ALA A 76 -11.46 -11.52 -1.46
C ALA A 76 -11.71 -12.22 -2.81
N ARG A 77 -11.62 -13.56 -2.84
CA ARG A 77 -12.03 -14.37 -4.02
C ARG A 77 -13.53 -14.70 -4.05
N LYS A 78 -14.23 -14.53 -2.93
CA LYS A 78 -15.68 -14.74 -2.76
C LYS A 78 -16.26 -13.71 -1.79
N ILE A 79 -17.52 -13.31 -2.00
CA ILE A 79 -18.26 -12.33 -1.18
C ILE A 79 -18.35 -12.73 0.30
N SER A 80 -18.22 -14.03 0.62
CA SER A 80 -18.28 -14.55 2.00
C SER A 80 -16.92 -14.68 2.69
N SER A 81 -15.83 -14.16 2.13
CA SER A 81 -14.49 -14.32 2.71
C SER A 81 -14.13 -13.14 3.62
N SER A 82 -13.52 -13.41 4.77
CA SER A 82 -13.02 -12.44 5.75
C SER A 82 -11.79 -11.66 5.27
N GLN A 83 -11.61 -11.53 3.95
CA GLN A 83 -10.43 -10.94 3.33
C GLN A 83 -10.62 -9.44 3.17
N SER A 84 -9.61 -8.66 3.59
CA SER A 84 -9.69 -7.19 3.71
C SER A 84 -9.74 -6.44 2.38
N GLY A 85 -9.42 -7.10 1.26
CA GLY A 85 -9.25 -6.43 -0.04
C GLY A 85 -7.86 -5.80 -0.24
N PHE A 86 -6.99 -5.86 0.77
CA PHE A 86 -5.66 -5.27 0.74
C PHE A 86 -4.79 -5.87 -0.36
N PHE A 87 -4.05 -4.99 -1.03
CA PHE A 87 -3.08 -5.37 -2.04
C PHE A 87 -1.91 -4.38 -2.06
N SER A 88 -0.70 -4.92 -2.04
CA SER A 88 0.52 -4.13 -2.16
C SER A 88 1.57 -4.86 -2.99
N VAL A 89 2.45 -4.07 -3.59
CA VAL A 89 3.59 -4.57 -4.37
C VAL A 89 4.82 -3.78 -3.95
N CYS A 90 5.87 -4.48 -3.55
CA CYS A 90 7.19 -3.90 -3.38
C CYS A 90 7.94 -4.04 -4.71
N PHE A 91 8.34 -2.91 -5.28
CA PHE A 91 9.23 -2.85 -6.42
C PHE A 91 10.65 -2.57 -5.95
N GLY A 92 11.65 -3.05 -6.68
CA GLY A 92 13.06 -2.77 -6.44
C GLY A 92 13.79 -2.48 -7.73
N ASN A 93 14.90 -1.76 -7.64
CA ASN A 93 15.77 -1.46 -8.77
C ASN A 93 17.21 -1.96 -8.54
N ILE A 94 18.05 -1.86 -9.56
CA ILE A 94 19.46 -2.29 -9.50
C ILE A 94 20.31 -1.51 -8.48
N LYS A 95 19.84 -0.33 -8.04
CA LYS A 95 20.51 0.50 -7.03
C LYS A 95 20.11 0.11 -5.61
N GLN A 96 19.32 -0.96 -5.44
CA GLN A 96 18.76 -1.40 -4.17
C GLN A 96 17.91 -0.30 -3.50
N GLU A 97 17.21 0.49 -4.31
CA GLU A 97 16.12 1.36 -3.85
C GLU A 97 14.81 0.58 -4.03
N TYR A 98 13.94 0.62 -3.03
CA TYR A 98 12.68 -0.11 -2.98
C TYR A 98 11.50 0.83 -2.79
N VAL A 99 10.41 0.53 -3.48
CA VAL A 99 9.16 1.28 -3.40
C VAL A 99 8.04 0.31 -3.04
N LEU A 100 7.52 0.43 -1.83
CA LEU A 100 6.32 -0.27 -1.41
C LEU A 100 5.10 0.53 -1.85
N SER A 101 4.38 -0.01 -2.83
CA SER A 101 3.19 0.60 -3.41
C SER A 101 1.93 -0.08 -2.90
N TYR A 102 1.01 0.72 -2.36
CA TYR A 102 -0.30 0.26 -1.91
C TYR A 102 -1.38 0.59 -2.95
N ARG A 103 -2.23 -0.38 -3.25
CA ARG A 103 -3.35 -0.19 -4.17
C ARG A 103 -4.53 0.47 -3.46
N GLY A 104 -5.22 1.37 -4.15
CA GLY A 104 -6.49 1.89 -3.67
C GLY A 104 -7.68 0.95 -3.91
N SER A 105 -8.88 1.40 -3.58
CA SER A 105 -10.12 0.64 -3.78
C SER A 105 -10.40 0.40 -5.27
N GLU A 106 -10.88 -0.79 -5.61
CA GLU A 106 -11.32 -1.18 -6.95
C GLU A 106 -12.84 -1.32 -6.99
N ILE A 107 -13.59 -0.22 -7.00
CA ILE A 107 -15.04 -0.29 -7.28
C ILE A 107 -15.43 0.92 -8.11
N PHE A 108 -16.12 0.66 -9.22
CA PHE A 108 -16.91 1.65 -9.95
C PHE A 108 -18.34 1.59 -9.40
N PRO A 109 -18.97 2.74 -9.07
CA PRO A 109 -18.44 4.09 -9.20
C PRO A 109 -17.42 4.43 -8.10
N LEU A 110 -16.27 4.97 -8.51
CA LEU A 110 -15.19 5.36 -7.60
C LEU A 110 -15.67 6.37 -6.56
N GLU A 111 -16.63 7.23 -6.91
CA GLU A 111 -17.22 8.22 -6.00
C GLU A 111 -18.06 7.57 -4.90
N ASP A 112 -18.90 6.57 -5.23
CA ASP A 112 -19.74 5.89 -4.23
C ASP A 112 -18.90 5.04 -3.28
N ALA A 113 -17.90 4.31 -3.77
CA ALA A 113 -17.01 3.53 -2.92
C ALA A 113 -16.04 4.40 -2.09
N TYR A 114 -15.61 5.55 -2.64
CA TYR A 114 -14.81 6.53 -1.91
C TYR A 114 -15.64 7.23 -0.85
N GLN A 115 -16.89 7.58 -1.17
CA GLN A 115 -17.84 8.12 -0.20
C GLN A 115 -18.25 7.09 0.83
N ASP A 116 -18.45 5.82 0.48
CA ASP A 116 -18.74 4.76 1.46
C ASP A 116 -17.52 4.49 2.35
N PHE A 117 -16.31 4.48 1.78
CA PHE A 117 -15.10 4.39 2.60
C PHE A 117 -14.97 5.58 3.56
N ILE A 118 -15.23 6.82 3.11
CA ILE A 118 -15.17 8.01 3.96
C ILE A 118 -16.33 8.04 4.97
N ASN A 119 -17.55 7.75 4.56
CA ASN A 119 -18.77 7.95 5.34
C ASN A 119 -19.10 6.76 6.24
N THR A 120 -18.75 5.55 5.81
CA THR A 120 -19.09 4.31 6.51
C THR A 120 -17.87 3.75 7.24
N ASP A 121 -16.73 3.58 6.57
CA ASP A 121 -15.54 2.98 7.20
C ASP A 121 -14.71 3.98 8.03
N LEU A 122 -14.66 5.24 7.61
CA LEU A 122 -13.88 6.29 8.28
C LEU A 122 -14.74 7.18 9.21
N ALA A 123 -16.03 7.38 8.89
CA ALA A 123 -16.93 8.27 9.65
C ALA A 123 -17.91 7.57 10.60
N ILE A 124 -18.08 6.23 10.59
CA ILE A 124 -18.77 5.52 11.69
C ILE A 124 -17.83 5.42 12.91
N GLY A 125 -17.63 6.56 13.55
CA GLY A 125 -18.12 6.75 14.90
C GLY A 125 -17.46 6.03 16.07
N MET A 126 -16.31 5.36 15.96
CA MET A 126 -15.55 4.84 17.12
C MET A 126 -14.01 4.78 16.95
N GLY A 127 -13.39 5.61 16.10
CA GLY A 127 -11.92 5.68 16.02
C GLY A 127 -11.22 4.37 15.61
N ARG A 128 -11.89 3.51 14.83
CA ARG A 128 -11.31 2.26 14.32
C ARG A 128 -10.68 2.49 12.96
N ILE A 129 -9.36 2.33 12.91
CA ILE A 129 -8.55 2.38 11.70
C ILE A 129 -8.89 1.16 10.82
N PRO A 130 -9.18 1.31 9.52
CA PRO A 130 -9.48 0.16 8.66
C PRO A 130 -8.32 -0.82 8.63
N ILE A 131 -8.62 -2.13 8.66
CA ILE A 131 -7.60 -3.18 8.80
C ILE A 131 -6.47 -3.07 7.75
N GLN A 132 -6.80 -2.65 6.52
CA GLN A 132 -5.85 -2.45 5.41
C GLN A 132 -4.69 -1.51 5.75
N PHE A 133 -4.88 -0.57 6.67
CA PHE A 133 -3.84 0.35 7.13
C PHE A 133 -2.84 -0.36 8.04
N HIS A 134 -3.32 -1.22 8.94
CA HIS A 134 -2.46 -2.08 9.77
C HIS A 134 -1.73 -3.13 8.93
N GLU A 135 -2.40 -3.71 7.94
CA GLU A 135 -1.77 -4.64 6.98
C GLU A 135 -0.67 -3.93 6.16
N GLY A 136 -0.84 -2.63 5.87
CA GLY A 136 0.20 -1.82 5.27
C GLY A 136 1.49 -1.75 6.10
N VAL A 137 1.35 -1.65 7.44
CA VAL A 137 2.48 -1.65 8.39
C VAL A 137 3.10 -3.04 8.48
N GLU A 138 2.26 -4.08 8.54
CA GLU A 138 2.71 -5.48 8.58
C GLU A 138 3.59 -5.85 7.38
N VAL A 139 3.21 -5.42 6.17
CA VAL A 139 4.04 -5.64 4.97
C VAL A 139 5.36 -4.90 5.07
N PHE A 140 5.36 -3.65 5.53
CA PHE A 140 6.60 -2.90 5.71
C PHE A 140 7.56 -3.62 6.67
N GLU A 141 7.07 -4.06 7.83
CA GLU A 141 7.85 -4.85 8.78
C GLU A 141 8.34 -6.17 8.16
N THR A 142 7.50 -6.84 7.37
CA THR A 142 7.88 -8.06 6.63
C THR A 142 9.05 -7.82 5.69
N LEU A 143 9.08 -6.68 4.97
CA LEU A 143 10.19 -6.33 4.10
C LEU A 143 11.50 -6.15 4.90
N VAL A 144 11.43 -5.54 6.08
CA VAL A 144 12.62 -5.31 6.92
C VAL A 144 13.07 -6.61 7.60
N GLN A 145 12.17 -7.29 8.29
CA GLN A 145 12.48 -8.41 9.17
C GLN A 145 12.73 -9.71 8.38
N ASN A 146 11.91 -10.00 7.38
CA ASN A 146 11.96 -11.28 6.67
C ASN A 146 12.83 -11.22 5.41
N LEU A 147 12.89 -10.06 4.75
CA LEU A 147 13.70 -9.86 3.53
C LEU A 147 15.01 -9.11 3.80
N GLY A 148 15.25 -8.65 5.04
CA GLY A 148 16.50 -8.01 5.44
C GLY A 148 16.73 -6.65 4.79
N LEU A 149 15.68 -5.99 4.30
CA LEU A 149 15.79 -4.66 3.71
C LEU A 149 15.99 -3.61 4.80
N ARG A 150 16.82 -2.59 4.54
CA ARG A 150 17.01 -1.49 5.49
C ARG A 150 15.91 -0.44 5.31
N TYR A 151 15.52 0.21 6.41
CA TYR A 151 14.52 1.27 6.42
C TYR A 151 14.82 2.39 5.40
N GLU A 152 16.08 2.78 5.26
CA GLU A 152 16.55 3.86 4.37
C GLU A 152 16.38 3.52 2.88
N GLN A 153 16.24 2.24 2.56
CA GLN A 153 16.08 1.77 1.18
C GLN A 153 14.62 1.71 0.76
N ILE A 154 13.67 1.74 1.71
CA ILE A 154 12.23 1.59 1.43
C ILE A 154 11.57 2.96 1.43
N SER A 155 10.91 3.27 0.32
CA SER A 155 10.01 4.42 0.18
C SER A 155 8.60 3.95 -0.13
N LEU A 156 7.61 4.80 0.14
CA LEU A 156 6.19 4.46 0.05
C LEU A 156 5.52 5.22 -1.07
N THR A 157 4.59 4.57 -1.76
CA THR A 157 3.69 5.24 -2.72
C THR A 157 2.30 4.64 -2.73
N GLY A 158 1.36 5.38 -3.29
CA GLY A 158 -0.01 4.90 -3.46
C GLY A 158 -0.94 5.98 -3.98
N HIS A 159 -2.05 5.55 -4.57
CA HIS A 159 -3.10 6.41 -5.10
C HIS A 159 -4.42 6.20 -4.35
N SER A 160 -5.21 7.27 -4.15
CA SER A 160 -6.52 7.21 -3.46
C SER A 160 -6.39 6.60 -2.05
N LEU A 161 -7.12 5.52 -1.75
CA LEU A 161 -6.98 4.77 -0.49
C LEU A 161 -5.53 4.29 -0.25
N GLY A 162 -4.84 3.84 -1.30
CA GLY A 162 -3.44 3.39 -1.21
C GLY A 162 -2.50 4.51 -0.76
N GLY A 163 -2.81 5.77 -1.14
CA GLY A 163 -2.10 6.94 -0.63
C GLY A 163 -2.34 7.17 0.86
N GLY A 164 -3.56 6.97 1.34
CA GLY A 164 -3.87 7.03 2.78
C GLY A 164 -3.14 5.96 3.60
N ILE A 165 -3.08 4.72 3.07
CA ILE A 165 -2.29 3.64 3.67
C ILE A 165 -0.82 4.03 3.74
N ALA A 166 -0.23 4.54 2.65
CA ALA A 166 1.17 4.97 2.62
C ALA A 166 1.47 6.04 3.69
N GLN A 167 0.60 7.05 3.85
CA GLN A 167 0.76 8.09 4.87
C GLN A 167 0.70 7.51 6.28
N TYR A 168 -0.27 6.62 6.54
CA TYR A 168 -0.39 5.97 7.84
C TYR A 168 0.80 5.09 8.19
N VAL A 169 1.32 4.34 7.21
CA VAL A 169 2.51 3.51 7.41
C VAL A 169 3.70 4.40 7.74
N ALA A 170 3.91 5.52 7.04
CA ALA A 170 5.01 6.43 7.35
C ALA A 170 4.98 6.93 8.80
N LEU A 171 3.80 7.32 9.30
CA LEU A 171 3.61 7.76 10.69
C LEU A 171 3.78 6.61 11.68
N SER A 172 3.28 5.41 11.35
CA SER A 172 3.39 4.23 12.20
C SER A 172 4.85 3.78 12.35
N ILE A 173 5.61 3.75 11.25
CA ILE A 173 7.04 3.40 11.27
C ILE A 173 7.85 4.46 12.03
N HIS A 174 7.49 5.73 11.93
CA HIS A 174 8.12 6.77 12.76
C HIS A 174 7.88 6.54 14.25
N ARG A 175 6.65 6.20 14.65
CA ARG A 175 6.32 5.91 16.04
C ARG A 175 7.10 4.69 16.56
N LEU A 176 7.15 3.62 15.77
CA LEU A 176 7.77 2.36 16.17
C LEU A 176 9.30 2.40 16.17
N HIS A 177 9.90 3.07 15.18
CA HIS A 177 11.33 2.94 14.87
C HIS A 177 12.07 4.27 14.76
N GLN A 178 11.41 5.40 15.05
CA GLN A 178 11.98 6.75 14.93
C GLN A 178 12.51 7.10 13.54
N TYR A 179 12.00 6.42 12.50
CA TYR A 179 12.35 6.64 11.11
C TYR A 179 11.11 7.00 10.28
N ILE A 180 11.19 8.00 9.41
CA ILE A 180 10.09 8.37 8.51
C ILE A 180 10.48 7.94 7.09
N PRO A 181 9.82 6.91 6.52
CA PRO A 181 10.01 6.55 5.12
C PRO A 181 9.64 7.69 4.18
N LYS A 182 10.47 7.91 3.15
CA LYS A 182 10.16 8.84 2.06
C LYS A 182 8.85 8.39 1.39
N THR A 183 7.87 9.27 1.29
CA THR A 183 6.50 8.91 0.92
C THR A 183 5.94 9.87 -0.14
N TYR A 184 5.47 9.34 -1.28
CA TYR A 184 4.83 10.11 -2.36
C TYR A 184 3.43 9.57 -2.59
N THR A 185 2.41 10.41 -2.51
CA THR A 185 1.02 9.94 -2.62
C THR A 185 0.24 10.74 -3.64
N TRP A 186 -0.67 10.06 -4.33
CA TRP A 186 -1.39 10.60 -5.47
C TRP A 186 -2.89 10.63 -5.18
N ASN A 187 -3.49 11.81 -5.12
CA ASN A 187 -4.91 11.98 -4.81
C ASN A 187 -5.35 11.18 -3.55
N ALA A 188 -4.54 11.24 -2.50
CA ALA A 188 -4.71 10.39 -1.32
C ALA A 188 -5.90 10.82 -0.45
N VAL A 189 -6.56 9.84 0.17
CA VAL A 189 -7.49 10.12 1.28
C VAL A 189 -6.70 10.75 2.43
N GLY A 190 -7.23 11.85 2.97
CA GLY A 190 -6.59 12.55 4.09
C GLY A 190 -6.70 11.77 5.40
N VAL A 191 -5.59 11.64 6.11
CA VAL A 191 -5.54 11.14 7.49
C VAL A 191 -5.91 12.29 8.44
N ASN A 192 -7.20 12.46 8.77
CA ASN A 192 -7.70 13.55 9.63
C ASN A 192 -7.58 13.22 11.14
N LYS A 193 -7.25 14.27 11.91
CA LYS A 193 -7.28 14.52 13.38
C LYS A 193 -8.33 13.81 14.25
N LYS A 194 -9.42 13.25 13.71
CA LYS A 194 -10.42 12.43 14.44
C LYS A 194 -10.50 10.96 14.03
N GLY A 195 -9.95 10.58 12.87
CA GLY A 195 -10.27 9.30 12.24
C GLY A 195 -9.20 8.22 12.35
N ILE A 196 -7.92 8.57 12.39
CA ILE A 196 -6.84 7.56 12.25
C ILE A 196 -5.61 7.82 13.14
N VAL A 197 -5.19 9.08 13.35
CA VAL A 197 -4.09 9.42 14.27
C VAL A 197 -4.56 10.52 15.20
N HIS A 198 -4.61 10.25 16.51
CA HIS A 198 -5.08 11.24 17.48
C HIS A 198 -3.96 12.24 17.78
N ILE A 199 -4.24 13.55 17.72
CA ILE A 199 -3.20 14.58 17.94
C ILE A 199 -2.53 14.47 19.32
N GLY A 200 -3.21 13.87 20.30
CA GLY A 200 -2.63 13.53 21.60
C GLY A 200 -1.47 12.55 21.50
N GLU A 201 -1.53 11.55 20.60
CA GLU A 201 -0.45 10.59 20.39
C GLU A 201 0.81 11.27 19.83
N PHE A 202 0.64 12.35 19.06
CA PHE A 202 1.74 13.17 18.54
C PHE A 202 2.38 14.05 19.63
N PHE A 203 1.59 14.53 20.60
CA PHE A 203 2.13 15.26 21.75
C PHE A 203 2.79 14.35 22.79
N GLU A 204 2.40 13.07 22.85
CA GLU A 204 3.04 12.06 23.70
C GLU A 204 4.38 11.60 23.13
N SER A 205 4.48 11.38 21.81
CA SER A 205 5.76 10.99 21.17
C SER A 205 6.84 12.07 21.27
N SER A 206 6.44 13.34 21.31
CA SER A 206 7.37 14.49 21.44
C SER A 206 7.77 14.81 22.88
N ARG A 207 7.10 14.21 23.89
CA ARG A 207 7.39 14.45 25.31
C ARG A 207 8.18 13.34 25.99
N ASP A 208 8.23 12.13 25.42
CA ASP A 208 8.84 10.98 26.08
C ASP A 208 9.84 10.26 25.16
N SER A 209 11.06 10.81 25.07
CA SER A 209 12.22 10.13 24.48
C SER A 209 12.77 9.00 25.37
N SER A 210 12.04 8.57 26.40
CA SER A 210 12.55 7.64 27.43
C SER A 210 11.65 6.45 27.77
N LYS A 211 10.45 6.32 27.21
CA LYS A 211 9.58 5.17 27.48
C LYS A 211 8.96 4.57 26.21
N CYS A 212 9.50 3.43 25.82
CA CYS A 212 8.88 2.50 24.89
C CYS A 212 7.60 1.94 25.54
N PHE A 213 6.42 2.38 25.06
CA PHE A 213 5.14 1.86 25.54
C PHE A 213 4.80 0.56 24.81
N ARG A 214 4.61 -0.51 25.58
CA ARG A 214 4.04 -1.79 25.14
C ARG A 214 2.61 -1.57 24.65
N LEU A 215 2.27 -2.16 23.52
CA LEU A 215 0.87 -2.34 23.11
C LEU A 215 0.17 -3.17 24.18
N ASP A 216 -0.91 -2.65 24.76
CA ASP A 216 -1.71 -3.37 25.75
C ASP A 216 -2.29 -4.65 25.14
N GLU A 217 -1.86 -5.78 25.67
CA GLU A 217 -2.58 -7.06 25.57
C GLU A 217 -3.95 -6.89 26.23
N GLY A 218 -4.98 -6.57 25.44
CA GLY A 218 -6.24 -6.10 26.00
C GLY A 218 -7.49 -6.31 25.15
N THR A 219 -7.60 -7.40 24.41
CA THR A 219 -8.93 -7.90 24.00
C THR A 219 -8.94 -9.42 24.08
N LYS A 220 -9.38 -9.93 25.24
CA LYS A 220 -9.72 -11.34 25.43
C LYS A 220 -10.84 -11.71 24.45
N VAL A 221 -10.53 -12.56 23.48
CA VAL A 221 -11.55 -13.29 22.73
C VAL A 221 -12.04 -14.41 23.65
N SER A 222 -13.27 -14.28 24.15
CA SER A 222 -13.95 -15.34 24.89
C SER A 222 -14.26 -16.51 23.94
N VAL A 223 -13.57 -17.63 24.11
CA VAL A 223 -13.96 -18.91 23.51
C VAL A 223 -15.05 -19.52 24.39
N GLY A 224 -16.29 -19.51 23.89
CA GLY A 224 -17.41 -20.15 24.55
C GLY A 224 -17.18 -21.66 24.71
N ARG A 225 -17.39 -22.17 25.92
CA ARG A 225 -17.52 -23.61 26.17
C ARG A 225 -18.81 -24.10 25.50
N ILE A 226 -18.66 -25.05 24.60
CA ILE A 226 -19.77 -25.92 24.17
C ILE A 226 -20.00 -26.90 25.33
N GLN A 227 -21.26 -26.99 25.77
CA GLN A 227 -21.75 -27.96 26.75
C GLN A 227 -21.66 -29.39 26.22
#